data_AF-A0A225VPQ9-F1
#
_entry.id   AF-A0A225VPQ9-F1
#
_cell.length_a   1.000
_cell.length_b   1.000
_cell.length_c   1.000
_cell.angle_alpha   90.00
_cell.angle_beta   90.00
_cell.angle_gamma   90.00
#
_symmetry.space_group_name_H-M   'P 1'
#
loop_
_entity.id
_entity.type
_entity.pdbx_description
1 polymer ?
#
loop_
_entity_poly.entity_id
_entity_poly.type
_entity_poly.pdbx_seq_one_letter_code
_entity_poly.pdbx_strand_id
1 'polypeptide(L)'
;MQSAWWNVWRTALYEYLPDLGTNTCHSVGNYGRASWEATGAVYKRVEAFVCGLCWFLVLLLSLILDVPMALYDVLEYLCCGSVGVFVIISVVNLLNFVFQWLTWCSYASYGIAIVGVLTHVWRRGEADGQLDRVAPRAVLSNAFESVRRDAEFR
;
A
#
# COMPACT_ATOMS: atom_id res chain seq x y z
N MET A 1 -17.24 -64.51 41.48
CA MET A 1 -16.30 -63.42 41.14
C MET A 1 -16.39 -62.94 39.69
N GLN A 2 -16.82 -63.77 38.72
CA GLN A 2 -16.89 -63.36 37.29
C GLN A 2 -17.98 -62.31 36.95
N SER A 3 -19.09 -62.25 37.70
CA SER A 3 -20.19 -61.29 37.42
C SER A 3 -19.88 -59.84 37.81
N ALA A 4 -19.03 -59.63 38.83
CA ALA A 4 -18.71 -58.29 39.33
C ALA A 4 -17.81 -57.51 38.36
N TRP A 5 -16.80 -58.18 37.78
CA TRP A 5 -15.89 -57.55 36.81
C TRP A 5 -16.61 -57.19 35.50
N TRP A 6 -17.52 -58.06 35.03
CA TRP A 6 -18.32 -57.78 33.84
C TRP A 6 -19.26 -56.58 34.03
N ASN A 7 -19.84 -56.41 35.23
CA ASN A 7 -20.65 -55.24 35.53
C ASN A 7 -19.83 -53.96 35.56
N VAL A 8 -18.65 -53.98 36.21
CA VAL A 8 -17.75 -52.81 36.27
C VAL A 8 -17.24 -52.40 34.88
N TRP A 9 -16.91 -53.38 34.04
CA TRP A 9 -16.51 -53.12 32.66
C TRP A 9 -17.65 -52.52 31.82
N ARG A 10 -18.87 -53.01 32.02
CA ARG A 10 -20.06 -52.49 31.34
C ARG A 10 -20.41 -51.07 31.78
N THR A 11 -20.41 -50.76 33.07
CA THR A 11 -20.66 -49.38 33.56
C THR A 11 -19.55 -48.43 33.12
N ALA A 12 -18.28 -48.85 33.15
CA ALA A 12 -17.18 -48.04 32.62
C ALA A 12 -17.34 -47.72 31.12
N LEU A 13 -17.82 -48.66 30.30
CA LEU A 13 -18.01 -48.44 28.87
C LEU A 13 -19.33 -47.77 28.49
N TYR A 14 -20.41 -47.99 29.23
CA TYR A 14 -21.73 -47.48 28.86
C TYR A 14 -22.14 -46.22 29.61
N GLU A 15 -21.63 -45.97 30.82
CA GLU A 15 -21.93 -44.72 31.55
C GLU A 15 -20.84 -43.68 31.33
N TYR A 16 -19.56 -44.06 31.44
CA TYR A 16 -18.46 -43.10 31.34
C TYR A 16 -18.01 -42.78 29.92
N LEU A 17 -17.97 -43.77 29.01
CA LEU A 17 -17.51 -43.54 27.64
C LEU A 17 -18.37 -42.53 26.84
N PRO A 18 -19.72 -42.59 26.87
CA PRO A 18 -20.52 -41.61 26.14
C PRO A 18 -20.44 -40.23 26.79
N ASP A 19 -20.37 -40.13 28.12
CA ASP A 19 -20.26 -38.84 28.82
C ASP A 19 -18.87 -38.19 28.63
N LEU A 20 -17.81 -39.00 28.57
CA LEU A 20 -16.47 -38.53 28.20
C LEU A 20 -16.42 -38.11 26.73
N GLY A 21 -17.11 -38.84 25.86
CA GLY A 21 -17.26 -38.52 24.44
C GLY A 21 -17.99 -37.21 24.21
N THR A 22 -19.14 -37.00 24.85
CA THR A 22 -19.93 -35.76 24.75
C THR A 22 -19.16 -34.57 25.31
N ASN A 23 -18.49 -34.71 26.45
CA ASN A 23 -17.64 -33.66 27.01
C ASN A 23 -16.44 -33.32 26.13
N THR A 24 -15.81 -34.32 25.52
CA THR A 24 -14.70 -34.12 24.57
C THR A 24 -15.19 -33.42 23.31
N CYS A 25 -16.30 -33.85 22.72
CA CYS A 25 -16.90 -33.19 21.57
C CYS A 25 -17.31 -31.74 21.87
N HIS A 26 -17.90 -31.50 23.04
CA HIS A 26 -18.30 -30.16 23.48
C HIS A 26 -17.07 -29.24 23.69
N SER A 27 -16.00 -29.77 24.30
CA SER A 27 -14.74 -29.05 24.49
C SER A 27 -14.05 -28.72 23.15
N VAL A 28 -13.97 -29.67 22.23
CA VAL A 28 -13.40 -29.47 20.89
C VAL A 28 -14.22 -28.45 20.09
N GLY A 29 -15.55 -28.49 20.19
CA GLY A 29 -16.43 -27.50 19.55
C GLY A 29 -16.20 -26.07 20.08
N ASN A 30 -16.08 -25.93 21.41
CA ASN A 30 -15.80 -24.64 22.03
C ASN A 30 -14.39 -24.13 21.70
N TYR A 31 -13.39 -25.01 21.66
CA TYR A 31 -12.04 -24.65 21.25
C TYR A 31 -11.98 -24.23 19.78
N GLY A 32 -12.66 -24.95 18.89
CA GLY A 32 -12.77 -24.60 17.48
C GLY A 32 -13.42 -23.24 17.27
N ARG A 33 -14.50 -22.94 18.00
CA ARG A 33 -15.16 -21.62 17.97
C ARG A 33 -14.23 -20.52 18.48
N ALA A 34 -13.58 -20.72 19.62
CA ALA A 34 -12.64 -19.75 20.19
C ALA A 34 -11.43 -19.51 19.26
N SER A 35 -10.91 -20.57 18.64
CA SER A 35 -9.83 -20.48 17.65
C SER A 35 -10.29 -19.70 16.41
N TRP A 36 -11.49 -19.95 15.90
CA TRP A 36 -12.04 -19.23 14.76
C TRP A 36 -12.27 -17.75 15.07
N GLU A 37 -12.79 -17.43 16.25
CA GLU A 37 -12.97 -16.05 16.71
C GLU A 37 -11.64 -15.31 16.86
N ALA A 38 -10.62 -15.98 17.40
CA ALA A 38 -9.27 -15.44 17.51
C ALA A 38 -8.65 -15.19 16.13
N THR A 39 -8.77 -16.15 15.20
CA THR A 39 -8.30 -16.00 13.82
C THR A 39 -9.03 -14.87 13.09
N GLY A 40 -10.34 -14.74 13.28
CA GLY A 40 -11.13 -13.65 12.71
C GLY A 40 -10.73 -12.28 13.27
N ALA A 41 -10.44 -12.18 14.57
CA ALA A 41 -9.97 -10.95 15.20
C ALA A 41 -8.58 -10.55 14.69
N VAL A 42 -7.67 -11.50 14.51
CA VAL A 42 -6.35 -11.25 13.93
C VAL A 42 -6.47 -10.83 12.46
N TYR A 43 -7.33 -11.52 11.69
CA TYR A 43 -7.57 -11.19 10.28
C TYR A 43 -8.02 -9.74 10.10
N LYS A 44 -9.02 -9.27 10.87
CA LYS A 44 -9.48 -7.87 10.82
C LYS A 44 -8.38 -6.85 11.14
N ARG A 45 -7.47 -7.17 12.07
CA ARG A 45 -6.34 -6.29 12.41
C ARG A 45 -5.32 -6.23 11.27
N VAL A 46 -5.04 -7.38 10.66
CA VAL A 46 -4.12 -7.47 9.51
C VAL A 46 -4.72 -6.75 8.30
N GLU A 47 -6.01 -6.94 8.03
CA GLU A 47 -6.72 -6.24 6.95
C GLU A 47 -6.63 -4.72 7.11
N ALA A 48 -6.97 -4.19 8.29
CA ALA A 48 -6.88 -2.75 8.56
C ALA A 48 -5.43 -2.22 8.40
N PHE A 49 -4.43 -3.01 8.82
CA PHE A 49 -3.02 -2.66 8.65
C PHE A 49 -2.60 -2.64 7.17
N VAL A 50 -3.01 -3.65 6.40
CA VAL A 50 -2.71 -3.76 4.96
C VAL A 50 -3.40 -2.64 4.18
N CYS A 51 -4.67 -2.35 4.46
CA CYS A 51 -5.39 -1.24 3.85
C CYS A 51 -4.71 0.11 4.16
N GLY A 52 -4.36 0.34 5.43
CA GLY A 52 -3.63 1.54 5.84
C GLY A 52 -2.27 1.68 5.14
N LEU A 53 -1.51 0.58 5.04
CA LEU A 53 -0.22 0.56 4.33
C LEU A 53 -0.41 0.82 2.83
N CYS A 54 -1.43 0.22 2.21
CA CYS A 54 -1.75 0.42 0.81
C CYS A 54 -2.05 1.89 0.52
N TRP A 55 -2.89 2.53 1.33
CA TRP A 55 -3.17 3.96 1.20
C TRP A 55 -1.94 4.81 1.42
N PHE A 56 -1.14 4.52 2.44
CA PHE A 56 0.10 5.24 2.69
C PHE A 56 1.07 5.15 1.49
N LEU A 57 1.20 3.98 0.87
CA LEU A 57 2.01 3.78 -0.33
C LEU A 57 1.46 4.56 -1.53
N VAL A 58 0.14 4.57 -1.74
CA VAL A 58 -0.51 5.35 -2.81
C VAL A 58 -0.29 6.85 -2.60
N LEU A 59 -0.45 7.35 -1.38
CA LEU A 59 -0.20 8.75 -1.03
C LEU A 59 1.27 9.13 -1.25
N LEU A 60 2.20 8.28 -0.82
CA LEU A 60 3.63 8.48 -1.06
C LEU A 60 3.95 8.51 -2.56
N LEU A 61 3.40 7.57 -3.33
CA LEU A 61 3.63 7.51 -4.76
C LEU A 61 3.12 8.76 -5.46
N SER A 62 1.92 9.24 -5.11
CA SER A 62 1.40 10.50 -5.65
C SER A 62 2.30 11.67 -5.28
N LEU A 63 2.72 11.78 -4.01
CA LEU A 63 3.59 12.86 -3.56
C LEU A 63 4.94 12.85 -4.29
N ILE A 64 5.52 11.67 -4.52
CA ILE A 64 6.78 11.50 -5.26
C ILE A 64 6.63 11.93 -6.71
N LEU A 65 5.45 11.85 -7.31
CA LEU A 65 5.20 12.29 -8.69
C LEU A 65 4.82 13.79 -8.76
N ASP A 66 3.99 14.26 -7.83
CA ASP A 66 3.49 15.63 -7.80
C ASP A 66 4.59 16.64 -7.42
N VAL A 67 5.47 16.30 -6.46
CA VAL A 67 6.54 17.21 -5.99
C VAL A 67 7.53 17.56 -7.10
N PRO A 68 8.10 16.60 -7.87
CA PRO A 68 8.97 16.91 -8.99
C PRO A 68 8.27 17.68 -10.11
N MET A 69 7.00 17.36 -10.42
CA MET A 69 6.24 18.10 -11.42
C MET A 69 6.03 19.56 -10.99
N ALA A 70 5.62 19.80 -9.74
CA ALA A 70 5.43 21.15 -9.21
C ALA A 70 6.75 21.94 -9.16
N LEU A 71 7.84 21.27 -8.78
CA LEU A 71 9.17 21.88 -8.78
C LEU A 71 9.60 22.25 -10.21
N TYR A 72 9.33 21.38 -11.19
CA TYR A 72 9.61 21.64 -12.60
C TYR A 72 8.77 22.79 -13.14
N ASP A 73 7.48 22.88 -12.80
CA ASP A 73 6.62 24.00 -13.20
C ASP A 73 7.14 25.36 -12.68
N VAL A 74 7.61 25.41 -11.43
CA VAL A 74 8.24 26.61 -10.87
C VAL A 74 9.53 26.95 -11.62
N LEU A 75 10.34 25.94 -11.97
CA LEU A 75 11.57 26.11 -12.70
C LEU A 75 11.31 26.56 -14.15
N GLU A 76 10.27 26.03 -14.79
CA GLU A 76 9.78 26.43 -16.10
C GLU A 76 9.31 27.90 -16.07
N TYR A 77 8.58 28.30 -15.04
CA TYR A 77 8.16 29.70 -14.84
C TYR A 77 9.37 30.65 -14.68
N LEU A 78 10.34 30.28 -13.84
CA LEU A 78 11.57 31.06 -13.64
C LEU A 78 12.41 31.19 -14.92
N CYS A 79 12.41 30.16 -15.76
CA CYS A 79 13.23 30.11 -16.98
C CYS A 79 12.48 30.58 -18.24
N CYS A 80 11.30 31.18 -18.12
CA CYS A 80 10.48 31.62 -19.26
C CYS A 80 10.11 30.48 -20.23
N GLY A 81 9.81 29.30 -19.71
CA GLY A 81 9.36 28.13 -20.48
C GLY A 81 10.39 27.01 -20.59
N SER A 82 9.95 25.85 -21.08
CA SER A 82 10.76 24.63 -21.20
C SER A 82 12.05 24.80 -22.01
N VAL A 83 12.03 25.67 -23.03
CA VAL A 83 13.21 26.01 -23.84
C VAL A 83 14.28 26.70 -22.99
N GLY A 84 13.89 27.63 -22.12
CA GLY A 84 14.84 28.32 -21.24
C GLY A 84 15.46 27.38 -20.21
N VAL A 85 14.68 26.45 -19.67
CA VAL A 85 15.19 25.39 -18.79
C VAL A 85 16.28 24.57 -19.50
N PHE A 86 16.02 24.16 -20.74
CA PHE A 86 16.97 23.39 -21.54
C PHE A 86 18.27 24.17 -21.83
N VAL A 87 18.15 25.46 -22.15
CA VAL A 87 19.31 26.33 -22.39
C VAL A 87 20.16 26.46 -21.13
N ILE A 88 19.54 26.72 -19.96
CA ILE A 88 20.28 26.87 -18.70
C ILE A 88 20.98 25.57 -18.31
N ILE A 89 20.29 24.42 -18.40
CA ILE A 89 20.89 23.11 -18.14
C ILE A 89 22.08 22.87 -19.08
N SER A 90 21.94 23.20 -20.37
CA SER A 90 23.00 23.02 -21.36
C SER A 90 24.23 23.89 -21.05
N VAL A 91 24.02 25.15 -20.68
CA VAL A 91 25.10 26.07 -20.29
C VAL A 91 25.80 25.58 -19.02
N VAL A 92 25.03 25.19 -17.99
CA VAL A 92 25.58 24.65 -16.73
C VAL A 92 26.37 23.38 -16.97
N ASN A 93 25.87 22.47 -17.81
CA ASN A 93 26.55 21.22 -18.13
C ASN A 93 27.83 21.46 -18.96
N LEU A 94 27.81 22.42 -19.89
CA LEU A 94 29.00 22.82 -20.66
C LEU A 94 30.08 23.43 -19.74
N LEU A 95 29.69 24.33 -18.84
CA LEU A 95 30.58 24.90 -17.84
C LEU A 95 31.15 23.80 -16.93
N ASN A 96 30.32 22.85 -16.51
CA ASN A 96 30.76 21.74 -15.69
C ASN A 96 31.70 20.78 -16.45
N PHE A 97 31.51 20.59 -17.76
CA PHE A 97 32.44 19.81 -18.58
C PHE A 97 33.82 20.49 -18.69
N VAL A 98 33.83 21.82 -18.86
CA VAL A 98 35.07 22.60 -18.99
C VAL A 98 35.83 22.70 -17.67
N PHE A 99 35.12 22.93 -16.56
CA PHE A 99 35.74 23.21 -15.25
C PHE A 99 35.77 21.99 -14.30
N GLN A 100 35.08 20.90 -14.63
CA GLN A 100 34.90 19.70 -13.77
C GLN A 100 34.48 20.01 -12.33
N TRP A 101 33.79 21.12 -12.12
CA TRP A 101 33.69 21.74 -10.80
C TRP A 101 32.67 21.04 -9.88
N LEU A 102 31.63 20.43 -10.46
CA LEU A 102 30.53 19.81 -9.72
C LEU A 102 30.14 18.48 -10.37
N THR A 103 30.78 17.37 -9.96
CA THR A 103 30.46 16.01 -10.46
C THR A 103 28.98 15.65 -10.31
N TRP A 104 28.27 16.27 -9.35
CA TRP A 104 26.84 16.07 -9.09
C TRP A 104 25.91 16.87 -10.02
N CYS A 105 26.39 17.96 -10.64
CA CYS A 105 25.57 18.79 -11.54
C CYS A 105 25.12 18.03 -12.78
N SER A 106 25.92 17.11 -13.30
CA SER A 106 25.53 16.30 -14.47
C SER A 106 24.36 15.37 -14.13
N TYR A 107 24.41 14.67 -12.99
CA TYR A 107 23.31 13.82 -12.51
C TYR A 107 22.02 14.61 -12.26
N ALA A 108 22.13 15.78 -11.63
CA ALA A 108 20.99 16.68 -11.43
C ALA A 108 20.39 17.13 -12.77
N SER A 109 21.23 17.45 -13.76
CA SER A 109 20.79 17.84 -15.12
C SER A 109 19.98 16.75 -15.79
N TYR A 110 20.45 15.49 -15.74
CA TYR A 110 19.72 14.34 -16.27
C TYR A 110 18.39 14.14 -15.54
N GLY A 111 18.37 14.29 -14.22
CA GLY A 111 17.15 14.20 -13.42
C GLY A 111 16.10 15.23 -13.86
N ILE A 112 16.49 16.50 -14.00
CA ILE A 112 15.59 17.57 -14.43
C ILE A 112 15.09 17.33 -15.86
N ALA A 113 15.94 16.83 -16.76
CA ALA A 113 15.53 16.50 -18.13
C ALA A 113 14.49 15.36 -18.17
N ILE A 114 14.70 14.29 -17.39
CA ILE A 114 13.75 13.17 -17.29
C ILE A 114 12.41 13.64 -16.72
N VAL A 115 12.45 14.42 -15.63
CA VAL A 115 11.24 15.00 -15.02
C VAL A 115 10.52 15.90 -16.01
N GLY A 116 11.22 16.78 -16.72
CA GLY A 116 10.63 17.64 -17.73
C GLY A 116 9.94 16.89 -18.86
N VAL A 117 10.57 15.83 -19.39
CA VAL A 117 9.96 14.95 -20.40
C VAL A 117 8.72 14.27 -19.85
N LEU A 118 8.79 13.71 -18.63
CA LEU A 118 7.65 13.09 -17.96
C LEU A 118 6.50 14.08 -17.79
N THR A 119 6.76 15.30 -17.30
CA THR A 119 5.76 16.36 -17.14
C THR A 119 5.10 16.72 -18.47
N HIS A 120 5.87 16.87 -19.55
CA HIS A 120 5.31 17.20 -20.86
C HIS A 120 4.50 16.05 -21.48
N VAL A 121 4.96 14.80 -21.35
CA VAL A 121 4.21 13.62 -21.79
C VAL A 121 2.91 13.48 -20.99
N TRP A 122 2.98 13.70 -19.68
CA TRP A 122 1.83 13.70 -18.79
C TRP A 122 0.80 14.74 -19.20
N ARG A 123 1.24 16.01 -19.35
CA ARG A 123 0.38 17.14 -19.73
C ARG A 123 -0.28 16.93 -21.10
N ARG A 124 0.44 16.27 -22.04
CA ARG A 124 -0.11 15.92 -23.36
C ARG A 124 -1.17 14.84 -23.27
N GLY A 125 -0.93 13.78 -22.51
CA GLY A 125 -1.90 12.71 -22.35
C GLY A 125 -3.11 13.08 -21.46
N GLU A 126 -2.97 14.07 -20.57
CA GLU A 126 -4.08 14.70 -19.86
C GLU A 126 -5.00 15.46 -20.84
N ALA A 127 -4.41 16.22 -21.78
CA ALA A 127 -5.17 16.94 -22.82
C ALA A 127 -5.91 15.98 -23.78
N ASP A 128 -5.37 14.79 -23.99
CA ASP A 128 -6.00 13.73 -24.81
C ASP A 128 -7.09 12.93 -24.05
N GLY A 129 -7.36 13.27 -22.78
CA GLY A 129 -8.39 12.62 -21.95
C GLY A 129 -8.10 11.17 -21.54
N GLN A 130 -6.97 10.60 -21.96
CA GLN A 130 -6.57 9.24 -21.58
C GLN A 130 -6.13 9.13 -20.11
N LEU A 131 -5.61 10.22 -19.54
CA LEU A 131 -5.07 10.24 -18.18
C LEU A 131 -6.08 10.60 -17.09
N ASP A 132 -7.32 10.94 -17.43
CA ASP A 132 -8.37 11.25 -16.44
C ASP A 132 -8.67 10.07 -15.49
N ARG A 133 -8.33 8.84 -15.89
CA ARG A 133 -8.43 7.61 -15.07
C ARG A 133 -7.15 7.22 -14.33
N VAL A 134 -5.99 7.77 -14.68
CA VAL A 134 -4.67 7.36 -14.18
C VAL A 134 -3.89 8.53 -13.54
N ALA A 135 -4.46 9.75 -13.60
CA ALA A 135 -3.99 10.93 -12.91
C ALA A 135 -3.68 10.60 -11.44
N PRO A 136 -2.44 10.82 -10.96
CA PRO A 136 -2.08 10.63 -9.56
C PRO A 136 -3.07 11.34 -8.67
N ARG A 137 -3.56 12.52 -9.09
CA ARG A 137 -4.64 13.26 -8.42
C ARG A 137 -5.98 12.54 -8.35
N ALA A 138 -6.42 11.85 -9.40
CA ALA A 138 -7.66 11.08 -9.39
C ALA A 138 -7.52 9.82 -8.53
N VAL A 139 -6.35 9.16 -8.57
CA VAL A 139 -6.04 8.03 -7.68
C VAL A 139 -5.95 8.49 -6.22
N LEU A 140 -5.33 9.65 -5.97
CA LEU A 140 -5.21 10.28 -4.66
C LEU A 140 -6.58 10.70 -4.12
N SER A 141 -7.44 11.32 -4.94
CA SER A 141 -8.80 11.71 -4.52
C SER A 141 -9.65 10.50 -4.20
N ASN A 142 -9.58 9.44 -5.02
CA ASN A 142 -10.28 8.18 -4.77
C ASN A 142 -9.74 7.49 -3.51
N ALA A 143 -8.42 7.53 -3.28
CA ALA A 143 -7.81 7.02 -2.04
C ALA A 143 -8.34 7.79 -0.83
N PHE A 144 -8.30 9.13 -0.84
CA PHE A 144 -8.84 9.97 0.25
C PHE A 144 -10.34 9.78 0.46
N GLU A 145 -11.14 9.63 -0.59
CA GLU A 145 -12.56 9.31 -0.46
C GLU A 145 -12.78 7.93 0.15
N SER A 146 -11.97 6.93 -0.22
CA SER A 146 -12.06 5.60 0.39
C SER A 146 -11.68 5.64 1.87
N VAL A 147 -10.67 6.44 2.24
CA VAL A 147 -10.29 6.74 3.63
C VAL A 147 -11.43 7.34 4.42
N ARG A 148 -12.04 8.36 3.83
CA ARG A 148 -13.15 9.05 4.46
C ARG A 148 -14.35 8.13 4.67
N ARG A 149 -14.72 7.34 3.66
CA ARG A 149 -15.83 6.39 3.77
C ARG A 149 -15.58 5.34 4.85
N ASP A 150 -14.38 4.76 4.89
CA ASP A 150 -14.04 3.75 5.92
C ASP A 150 -14.03 4.35 7.34
N ALA A 151 -13.65 5.63 7.48
CA ALA A 151 -13.73 6.37 8.74
C ALA A 151 -15.16 6.74 9.16
N GLU A 152 -16.09 6.89 8.22
CA GLU A 152 -17.52 7.17 8.48
C GLU A 152 -18.32 5.90 8.86
N PHE A 153 -17.86 4.71 8.46
CA PHE A 153 -18.51 3.42 8.74
C PHE A 153 -17.97 2.67 9.97
N ARG A 154 -16.89 3.17 10.60
CA ARG A 154 -16.34 2.65 11.86
C ARG A 154 -16.90 3.39 13.06
#